data_AF-A0A2T5LH96-F1
#
_entry.id   AF-A0A2T5LH96-F1
#
_cell.length_a   1.000
_cell.length_b   1.000
_cell.length_c   1.000
_cell.angle_alpha   90.00
_cell.angle_beta   90.00
_cell.angle_gamma   90.00
#
_symmetry.space_group_name_H-M   'P 1'
#
loop_
_entity.id
_entity.type
_entity.pdbx_description
1 polymer ?
#
loop_
_entity_poly.entity_id
_entity_poly.type
_entity_poly.pdbx_seq_one_letter_code
_entity_poly.pdbx_strand_id
1 'polypeptide(L)'
;MPSHLDPRRRTPIYVLGAFIAGALLTVGLLHLGPPSATARREPVAVTALAPAPTPADTVAGVHPAVATSTAIDDTSVDVDSGDWPSDAPTPEQVFAAQPEAMRKAVAALAPRAPGKPNVYVLAFGGDGSEDVFRNEAEYVDSLVSRRFASPGHTLVLENNPATLSTRPLASWTNLEGAVDGLAKVMDTREDILVVYLATHGGSDHSLLVDMDPIPLDQLDPEGLAQILSRHAFRWKVVVVNACYSGGFIPKLSGPGSLVLTSARKDRTSFGCGVDSDITYFGRAWLVDGLNATPDFVEAFGKAKTEIASWEAKDALEASEPQIAVGDGIEDKLAAWRKSLKAGPAVPFEPAK
;
A
#
# COMPACT_ATOMS: atom_id res chain seq x y z
N MET A 1 11.23 -59.64 33.69
CA MET A 1 12.52 -59.05 33.23
C MET A 1 12.21 -57.86 32.33
N PRO A 2 12.96 -56.76 32.44
CA PRO A 2 12.48 -55.41 32.19
C PRO A 2 12.64 -55.01 30.72
N SER A 3 11.66 -54.26 30.21
CA SER A 3 11.74 -53.51 28.96
C SER A 3 12.69 -52.32 29.13
N HIS A 4 13.64 -52.22 28.21
CA HIS A 4 14.62 -51.14 28.15
C HIS A 4 13.94 -49.82 27.76
N LEU A 5 14.11 -48.81 28.61
CA LEU A 5 13.79 -47.41 28.34
C LEU A 5 14.92 -46.78 27.50
N ASP A 6 14.55 -46.18 26.37
CA ASP A 6 15.41 -45.38 25.49
C ASP A 6 15.74 -44.01 26.15
N PRO A 7 17.03 -43.62 26.29
CA PRO A 7 17.45 -42.42 27.01
C PRO A 7 17.39 -41.10 26.21
N ARG A 8 16.75 -41.02 25.04
CA ARG A 8 16.77 -39.79 24.20
C ARG A 8 15.57 -38.84 24.32
N ARG A 9 14.88 -38.81 25.45
CA ARG A 9 13.86 -37.79 25.76
C ARG A 9 14.15 -37.07 27.07
N ARG A 10 15.07 -36.10 27.05
CA ARG A 10 15.13 -35.02 28.05
C ARG A 10 15.56 -33.72 27.36
N THR A 11 15.00 -32.61 27.87
CA THR A 11 15.11 -31.18 27.44
C THR A 11 14.18 -30.81 26.27
N PRO A 12 13.21 -29.88 26.46
CA PRO A 12 13.42 -28.54 27.01
C PRO A 12 12.41 -28.13 28.11
N ILE A 13 12.90 -27.79 29.32
CA ILE A 13 12.07 -27.13 30.37
C ILE A 13 12.55 -25.70 30.67
N TYR A 14 13.66 -25.24 30.09
CA TYR A 14 14.23 -23.94 30.47
C TYR A 14 13.90 -22.74 29.57
N VAL A 15 13.06 -22.90 28.53
CA VAL A 15 12.68 -21.77 27.65
C VAL A 15 11.24 -21.29 27.92
N LEU A 16 10.39 -22.07 28.59
CA LEU A 16 9.02 -21.67 28.93
C LEU A 16 8.93 -20.81 30.21
N GLY A 17 9.99 -20.78 31.03
CA GLY A 17 10.02 -20.00 32.28
C GLY A 17 10.28 -18.50 32.10
N ALA A 18 10.88 -18.08 30.98
CA ALA A 18 11.25 -16.68 30.77
C ALA A 18 10.10 -15.81 30.20
N PHE A 19 9.12 -16.40 29.51
CA PHE A 19 7.99 -15.65 28.94
C PHE A 19 6.84 -15.43 29.92
N ILE A 20 6.67 -16.30 30.93
CA ILE A 20 5.61 -16.16 31.94
C ILE A 20 5.96 -15.09 33.00
N ALA A 21 7.24 -14.88 33.29
CA ALA A 21 7.68 -13.84 34.23
C ALA A 21 7.54 -12.41 33.66
N GLY A 22 7.70 -12.23 32.34
CA GLY A 22 7.54 -10.92 31.68
C GLY A 22 6.08 -10.45 31.58
N ALA A 23 5.15 -11.37 31.31
CA ALA A 23 3.73 -11.05 31.14
C ALA A 23 2.99 -10.73 32.46
N LEU A 24 3.48 -11.24 33.61
CA LEU A 24 2.91 -10.92 34.91
C LEU A 24 3.42 -9.59 35.48
N LEU A 25 4.58 -9.10 35.04
CA LEU A 25 5.14 -7.82 35.49
C LEU A 25 4.44 -6.62 34.83
N THR A 26 3.93 -6.77 33.59
CA THR A 26 3.21 -5.71 32.86
C THR A 26 1.74 -5.57 33.28
N VAL A 27 1.09 -6.64 33.74
CA VAL A 27 -0.30 -6.59 34.22
C VAL A 27 -0.41 -5.98 35.63
N GLY A 28 0.60 -6.18 36.49
CA GLY A 28 0.63 -5.62 37.85
C GLY A 28 0.82 -4.09 37.91
N LEU A 29 1.48 -3.50 36.91
CA LEU A 29 1.72 -2.04 36.84
C LEU A 29 0.53 -1.24 36.30
N LEU A 30 -0.47 -1.89 35.70
CA LEU A 30 -1.67 -1.23 35.17
C LEU A 30 -2.88 -1.24 36.14
N HIS A 31 -2.78 -1.93 37.29
CA HIS A 31 -3.91 -2.09 38.23
C HIS A 31 -3.74 -1.35 39.58
N LEU A 32 -2.66 -0.60 39.79
CA LEU A 32 -2.38 0.14 41.04
C LEU A 32 -1.93 1.59 40.79
N GLY A 33 -2.61 2.31 39.90
CA GLY A 33 -2.48 3.77 39.79
C GLY A 33 -3.33 4.51 40.84
N PRO A 34 -2.86 5.63 41.41
CA PRO A 34 -3.62 6.38 42.42
C PRO A 34 -4.86 7.07 41.80
N PRO A 35 -5.94 7.28 42.58
CA PRO A 35 -7.19 7.82 42.05
C PRO A 35 -7.06 9.29 41.63
N SER A 36 -7.71 9.64 40.51
CA SER A 36 -7.75 10.98 39.93
C SER A 36 -8.44 11.99 40.87
N ALA A 37 -7.76 13.09 41.18
CA ALA A 37 -8.33 14.20 41.92
C ALA A 37 -9.35 14.96 41.05
N THR A 38 -10.60 15.00 41.50
CA THR A 38 -11.67 15.83 40.95
C THR A 38 -11.37 17.31 41.21
N ALA A 39 -10.98 18.05 40.18
CA ALA A 39 -10.88 19.51 40.25
C ALA A 39 -12.27 20.15 40.09
N ARG A 40 -12.73 20.82 41.15
CA ARG A 40 -13.96 21.62 41.21
C ARG A 40 -13.77 22.89 40.37
N ARG A 41 -14.64 23.12 39.38
CA ARG A 41 -14.74 24.41 38.67
C ARG A 41 -15.46 25.43 39.56
N GLU A 42 -14.79 26.53 39.89
CA GLU A 42 -15.44 27.74 40.40
C GLU A 42 -15.65 28.76 39.26
N PRO A 43 -16.73 29.56 39.28
CA PRO A 43 -17.02 30.53 38.23
C PRO A 43 -16.25 31.84 38.46
N VAL A 44 -15.61 32.34 37.40
CA VAL A 44 -15.01 33.68 37.38
C VAL A 44 -16.14 34.71 37.14
N ALA A 45 -16.30 35.62 38.10
CA ALA A 45 -17.19 36.77 37.98
C ALA A 45 -16.57 37.86 37.10
N VAL A 46 -17.37 38.42 36.20
CA VAL A 46 -17.07 39.58 35.36
C VAL A 46 -17.52 40.84 36.09
N THR A 47 -16.63 41.81 36.28
CA THR A 47 -16.99 43.17 36.72
C THR A 47 -16.26 44.20 35.87
N ALA A 48 -16.98 45.24 35.45
CA ALA A 48 -16.57 46.26 34.49
C ALA A 48 -16.34 47.66 35.12
N LEU A 49 -15.39 48.42 34.52
CA LEU A 49 -15.17 49.89 34.46
C LEU A 49 -14.96 50.70 35.78
N ALA A 50 -14.20 51.81 35.90
CA ALA A 50 -13.42 52.73 35.04
C ALA A 50 -12.56 53.69 35.96
N PRO A 51 -12.20 54.95 35.61
CA PRO A 51 -11.02 55.43 34.86
C PRO A 51 -10.00 56.27 35.68
N ALA A 52 -8.96 56.77 34.98
CA ALA A 52 -7.71 57.43 35.42
C ALA A 52 -7.81 58.77 36.20
N PRO A 53 -6.67 59.27 36.70
CA PRO A 53 -6.22 60.61 36.28
C PRO A 53 -4.69 60.76 36.05
N THR A 54 -4.33 61.70 35.17
CA THR A 54 -2.98 62.30 34.99
C THR A 54 -2.84 63.60 35.79
N PRO A 55 -1.62 64.08 36.11
CA PRO A 55 -1.05 65.18 35.30
C PRO A 55 0.50 65.27 35.19
N ALA A 56 0.92 65.77 34.01
CA ALA A 56 1.92 66.81 33.66
C ALA A 56 3.42 66.81 34.09
N ASP A 57 4.24 66.98 33.04
CA ASP A 57 5.47 67.81 32.84
C ASP A 57 6.77 67.58 33.64
N THR A 58 7.91 67.35 32.93
CA THR A 58 8.98 68.36 32.61
C THR A 58 10.34 67.69 32.20
N VAL A 59 10.72 67.87 30.91
CA VAL A 59 12.03 68.19 30.27
C VAL A 59 13.38 67.47 30.60
N ALA A 60 14.11 67.17 29.48
CA ALA A 60 15.57 67.10 29.23
C ALA A 60 16.35 65.76 29.26
N GLY A 61 16.73 65.28 28.05
CA GLY A 61 18.14 65.24 27.62
C GLY A 61 18.91 63.90 27.62
N VAL A 62 19.58 63.65 26.47
CA VAL A 62 20.80 62.83 26.23
C VAL A 62 20.64 61.43 25.58
N HIS A 63 20.94 61.39 24.27
CA HIS A 63 21.62 60.41 23.38
C HIS A 63 21.53 58.86 23.55
N PRO A 64 21.61 58.10 22.43
CA PRO A 64 21.18 56.70 22.35
C PRO A 64 22.28 55.73 22.81
N ALA A 65 21.92 54.78 23.67
CA ALA A 65 22.72 53.59 23.92
C ALA A 65 22.40 52.55 22.83
N VAL A 66 23.41 52.25 22.01
CA VAL A 66 23.44 51.07 21.15
C VAL A 66 23.30 49.84 22.04
N ALA A 67 22.13 49.20 22.02
CA ALA A 67 21.95 47.88 22.58
C ALA A 67 22.34 46.87 21.49
N THR A 68 23.55 46.34 21.64
CA THR A 68 24.06 45.18 20.92
C THR A 68 23.13 43.98 21.11
N SER A 69 22.94 43.27 20.00
CA SER A 69 22.44 41.90 19.86
C SER A 69 22.57 41.05 21.13
N THR A 70 21.43 40.52 21.58
CA THR A 70 21.34 39.11 21.91
C THR A 70 20.15 38.57 21.14
N ALA A 71 20.43 38.02 19.96
CA ALA A 71 19.52 37.10 19.28
C ALA A 71 19.14 35.99 20.28
N ILE A 72 17.89 36.03 20.72
CA ILE A 72 17.28 34.92 21.45
C ILE A 72 16.59 34.08 20.39
N ASP A 73 17.31 33.05 19.98
CA ASP A 73 16.79 31.72 19.69
C ASP A 73 15.53 31.70 18.82
N ASP A 74 15.73 31.88 17.52
CA ASP A 74 14.79 31.40 16.51
C ASP A 74 14.98 29.87 16.49
N THR A 75 14.40 29.20 17.50
CA THR A 75 14.26 27.75 17.48
C THR A 75 13.35 27.44 16.31
N SER A 76 13.93 27.20 15.14
CA SER A 76 13.24 26.51 14.07
C SER A 76 12.62 25.29 14.71
N VAL A 77 11.29 25.19 14.59
CA VAL A 77 10.62 23.94 14.90
C VAL A 77 11.19 22.96 13.87
N ASP A 78 12.23 22.22 14.25
CA ASP A 78 12.69 21.07 13.48
C ASP A 78 11.54 20.07 13.54
N VAL A 79 10.65 20.18 12.56
CA VAL A 79 9.69 19.15 12.25
C VAL A 79 10.54 18.03 11.69
N ASP A 80 10.99 17.13 12.56
CA ASP A 80 11.67 15.90 12.18
C ASP A 80 10.80 15.23 11.12
N SER A 81 11.19 15.37 9.86
CA SER A 81 10.41 14.96 8.70
C SER A 81 10.61 13.47 8.40
N GLY A 82 11.34 12.76 9.27
CA GLY A 82 11.80 11.40 9.01
C GLY A 82 12.67 11.34 7.74
N ASP A 83 12.52 10.24 7.02
CA ASP A 83 13.24 9.92 5.78
C ASP A 83 12.75 10.69 4.53
N TRP A 84 11.97 11.78 4.70
CA TRP A 84 11.47 12.58 3.57
C TRP A 84 12.61 13.30 2.81
N PRO A 85 12.65 13.26 1.46
CA PRO A 85 13.73 13.89 0.71
C PRO A 85 13.76 15.41 0.87
N SER A 86 14.94 15.96 1.17
CA SER A 86 15.13 17.40 1.36
C SER A 86 14.86 18.26 0.11
N ASP A 87 14.91 17.65 -1.07
CA ASP A 87 14.69 18.26 -2.38
C ASP A 87 13.31 17.94 -2.99
N ALA A 88 12.45 17.21 -2.26
CA ALA A 88 11.08 16.94 -2.66
C ALA A 88 10.11 18.07 -2.25
N PRO A 89 8.91 18.18 -2.87
CA PRO A 89 7.83 19.00 -2.33
C PRO A 89 7.49 18.57 -0.91
N THR A 90 6.98 19.49 -0.08
CA THR A 90 6.56 19.15 1.28
C THR A 90 5.41 18.15 1.26
N PRO A 91 5.21 17.35 2.32
CA PRO A 91 4.07 16.44 2.43
C PRO A 91 2.72 17.12 2.16
N GLU A 92 2.52 18.35 2.65
CA GLU A 92 1.32 19.15 2.38
C GLU A 92 1.17 19.50 0.89
N GLN A 93 2.27 19.88 0.21
CA GLN A 93 2.26 20.18 -1.22
C GLN A 93 1.92 18.93 -2.06
N VAL A 94 2.49 17.78 -1.71
CA VAL A 94 2.18 16.50 -2.37
C VAL A 94 0.70 16.15 -2.19
N PHE A 95 0.18 16.24 -0.97
CA PHE A 95 -1.21 15.93 -0.67
C PHE A 95 -2.18 16.88 -1.40
N ALA A 96 -1.92 18.19 -1.38
CA ALA A 96 -2.74 19.18 -2.06
C ALA A 96 -2.73 19.05 -3.59
N ALA A 97 -1.66 18.46 -4.17
CA ALA A 97 -1.53 18.25 -5.61
C ALA A 97 -2.30 17.03 -6.14
N GLN A 98 -2.77 16.13 -5.26
CA GLN A 98 -3.38 14.85 -5.67
C GLN A 98 -4.58 14.98 -6.63
N PRO A 99 -5.53 15.91 -6.45
CA PRO A 99 -6.64 16.05 -7.40
C PRO A 99 -6.19 16.35 -8.83
N GLU A 100 -5.12 17.14 -9.00
CA GLU A 100 -4.57 17.45 -10.31
C GLU A 100 -3.73 16.29 -10.88
N ALA A 101 -2.94 15.62 -10.03
CA ALA A 101 -2.21 14.43 -10.42
C ALA A 101 -3.17 13.34 -10.96
N MET A 102 -4.27 13.10 -10.25
CA MET A 102 -5.32 12.17 -10.68
C MET A 102 -5.99 12.58 -11.98
N ARG A 103 -6.32 13.87 -12.16
CA ARG A 103 -6.91 14.37 -13.41
C ARG A 103 -5.98 14.12 -14.59
N LYS A 104 -4.68 14.38 -14.44
CA LYS A 104 -3.66 14.11 -15.47
C LYS A 104 -3.53 12.62 -15.76
N ALA A 105 -3.45 11.78 -14.73
CA ALA A 105 -3.32 10.34 -14.87
C ALA A 105 -4.51 9.72 -15.62
N VAL A 106 -5.75 10.11 -15.26
CA VAL A 106 -6.95 9.64 -15.95
C VAL A 106 -7.03 10.17 -17.38
N ALA A 107 -6.65 11.42 -17.63
CA ALA A 107 -6.65 12.00 -18.98
C ALA A 107 -5.60 11.37 -19.92
N ALA A 108 -4.56 10.75 -19.36
CA ALA A 108 -3.54 10.04 -20.12
C ALA A 108 -3.96 8.63 -20.57
N LEU A 109 -5.08 8.11 -20.05
CA LEU A 109 -5.61 6.82 -20.48
C LEU A 109 -6.01 6.86 -21.97
N ALA A 110 -5.50 5.90 -22.73
CA ALA A 110 -5.87 5.73 -24.12
C ALA A 110 -7.33 5.24 -24.23
N PRO A 111 -8.04 5.62 -25.30
CA PRO A 111 -9.40 5.16 -25.53
C PRO A 111 -9.44 3.67 -25.90
N ARG A 112 -10.56 3.02 -25.60
CA ARG A 112 -10.76 1.59 -25.92
C ARG A 112 -10.71 1.32 -27.41
N ALA A 113 -10.19 0.16 -27.81
CA ALA A 113 -10.31 -0.33 -29.17
C ALA A 113 -11.68 -0.99 -29.37
N PRO A 114 -12.52 -0.52 -30.32
CA PRO A 114 -13.86 -1.07 -30.53
C PRO A 114 -13.82 -2.48 -31.14
N GLY A 115 -14.91 -3.24 -30.94
CA GLY A 115 -15.11 -4.56 -31.56
C GLY A 115 -14.35 -5.73 -30.91
N LYS A 116 -13.60 -5.49 -29.84
CA LYS A 116 -12.92 -6.52 -29.04
C LYS A 116 -12.91 -6.17 -27.56
N PRO A 117 -12.74 -7.15 -26.64
CA PRO A 117 -12.44 -6.87 -25.25
C PRO A 117 -11.10 -6.14 -25.12
N ASN A 118 -11.04 -5.10 -24.29
CA ASN A 118 -9.79 -4.44 -23.90
C ASN A 118 -9.40 -4.87 -22.49
N VAL A 119 -8.11 -4.81 -22.17
CA VAL A 119 -7.62 -4.88 -20.80
C VAL A 119 -7.20 -3.47 -20.40
N TYR A 120 -7.67 -3.02 -19.25
CA TYR A 120 -7.18 -1.84 -18.55
C TYR A 120 -6.66 -2.25 -17.19
N VAL A 121 -5.56 -1.64 -16.75
CA VAL A 121 -4.88 -2.03 -15.53
C VAL A 121 -4.78 -0.84 -14.58
N LEU A 122 -5.11 -1.10 -13.31
CA LEU A 122 -4.81 -0.23 -12.18
C LEU A 122 -3.70 -0.88 -11.37
N ALA A 123 -2.50 -0.30 -11.40
CA ALA A 123 -1.37 -0.75 -10.59
C ALA A 123 -1.28 0.11 -9.33
N PHE A 124 -1.10 -0.53 -8.18
CA PHE A 124 -1.08 0.10 -6.86
C PHE A 124 0.15 -0.39 -6.08
N GLY A 125 1.16 0.46 -5.93
CA GLY A 125 2.33 0.24 -5.06
C GLY A 125 2.14 0.96 -3.72
N GLY A 126 1.80 0.23 -2.66
CA GLY A 126 1.19 0.81 -1.46
C GLY A 126 2.14 1.35 -0.40
N ASP A 127 3.36 0.85 -0.31
CA ASP A 127 4.34 1.27 0.71
C ASP A 127 5.51 2.00 0.05
N GLY A 128 5.74 3.24 0.49
CA GLY A 128 6.81 4.11 0.00
C GLY A 128 8.17 3.91 0.66
N SER A 129 8.27 3.08 1.71
CA SER A 129 9.52 2.79 2.40
C SER A 129 10.42 1.80 1.66
N GLU A 130 9.87 1.00 0.73
CA GLU A 130 10.64 0.09 -0.12
C GLU A 130 10.36 0.24 -1.62
N ASP A 131 11.43 0.24 -2.41
CA ASP A 131 11.35 0.41 -3.88
C ASP A 131 10.65 -0.74 -4.60
N VAL A 132 10.62 -1.92 -3.98
CA VAL A 132 10.05 -3.15 -4.55
C VAL A 132 8.63 -2.97 -5.09
N PHE A 133 7.80 -2.19 -4.41
CA PHE A 133 6.40 -2.00 -4.78
C PHE A 133 6.23 -1.02 -5.94
N ARG A 134 7.02 0.06 -5.96
CA ARG A 134 7.14 0.95 -7.13
C ARG A 134 7.64 0.17 -8.35
N ASN A 135 8.70 -0.62 -8.19
CA ASN A 135 9.29 -1.41 -9.26
C ASN A 135 8.25 -2.32 -9.93
N GLU A 136 7.42 -3.00 -9.15
CA GLU A 136 6.35 -3.84 -9.68
C GLU A 136 5.24 -3.02 -10.35
N ALA A 137 4.80 -1.92 -9.73
CA ALA A 137 3.73 -1.08 -10.28
C ALA A 137 4.13 -0.47 -11.65
N GLU A 138 5.36 0.03 -11.78
CA GLU A 138 5.90 0.52 -13.05
C GLU A 138 6.16 -0.61 -14.06
N TYR A 139 6.60 -1.77 -13.59
CA TYR A 139 6.79 -2.93 -14.46
C TYR A 139 5.47 -3.42 -15.06
N VAL A 140 4.37 -3.38 -14.30
CA VAL A 140 3.02 -3.68 -14.81
C VAL A 140 2.70 -2.80 -16.02
N ASP A 141 2.93 -1.48 -15.94
CA ASP A 141 2.70 -0.59 -17.08
C ASP A 141 3.58 -0.95 -18.29
N SER A 142 4.86 -1.21 -18.04
CA SER A 142 5.80 -1.67 -19.05
C SER A 142 5.35 -2.94 -19.76
N LEU A 143 4.87 -3.92 -19.01
CA LEU A 143 4.38 -5.20 -19.52
C LEU A 143 3.08 -5.01 -20.31
N VAL A 144 2.11 -4.27 -19.79
CA VAL A 144 0.82 -4.02 -20.45
C VAL A 144 1.03 -3.26 -21.77
N SER A 145 1.86 -2.21 -21.73
CA SER A 145 2.16 -1.39 -22.89
C SER A 145 2.86 -2.19 -23.99
N ARG A 146 3.87 -3.00 -23.65
CA ARG A 146 4.73 -3.69 -24.62
C ARG A 146 4.26 -5.11 -24.93
N ARG A 147 4.11 -5.96 -23.92
CA ARG A 147 3.75 -7.38 -24.08
C ARG A 147 2.27 -7.54 -24.41
N PHE A 148 1.37 -6.80 -23.74
CA PHE A 148 -0.07 -6.85 -24.06
C PHE A 148 -0.49 -5.88 -25.18
N ALA A 149 0.47 -5.17 -25.78
CA ALA A 149 0.25 -4.23 -26.89
C ALA A 149 -0.92 -3.25 -26.61
N SER A 150 -1.01 -2.79 -25.35
CA SER A 150 -2.07 -1.92 -24.85
C SER A 150 -1.46 -0.64 -24.22
N PRO A 151 -0.68 0.15 -24.98
CA PRO A 151 -0.05 1.35 -24.46
C PRO A 151 -1.09 2.36 -23.98
N GLY A 152 -0.85 2.97 -22.80
CA GLY A 152 -1.78 3.92 -22.20
C GLY A 152 -3.04 3.29 -21.58
N HIS A 153 -3.06 1.96 -21.39
CA HIS A 153 -4.17 1.28 -20.71
C HIS A 153 -3.90 1.04 -19.21
N THR A 154 -2.79 1.54 -18.68
CA THR A 154 -2.42 1.42 -17.27
C THR A 154 -2.57 2.76 -16.57
N LEU A 155 -3.22 2.77 -15.41
CA LEU A 155 -3.14 3.86 -14.44
C LEU A 155 -2.31 3.36 -13.27
N VAL A 156 -1.20 4.04 -12.98
CA VAL A 156 -0.30 3.71 -11.87
C VAL A 156 -0.56 4.68 -10.71
N LEU A 157 -0.88 4.12 -9.55
CA LEU A 157 -0.86 4.79 -8.25
C LEU A 157 0.30 4.19 -7.45
N GLU A 158 1.17 5.02 -6.90
CA GLU A 158 2.31 4.51 -6.14
C GLU A 158 2.74 5.48 -5.05
N ASN A 159 3.22 4.93 -3.95
CA ASN A 159 3.91 5.66 -2.91
C ASN A 159 5.41 5.39 -3.08
N ASN A 160 6.18 6.44 -3.28
CA ASN A 160 7.64 6.39 -3.28
C ASN A 160 8.21 7.82 -3.23
N PRO A 161 9.28 8.08 -2.46
CA PRO A 161 9.92 9.39 -2.42
C PRO A 161 10.37 9.93 -3.79
N ALA A 162 10.78 9.06 -4.71
CA ALA A 162 11.26 9.46 -6.04
C ALA A 162 10.14 9.91 -6.99
N THR A 163 8.87 9.64 -6.70
CA THR A 163 7.76 9.87 -7.64
C THR A 163 6.67 10.81 -7.14
N LEU A 164 6.92 11.48 -6.01
CA LEU A 164 6.01 12.45 -5.36
C LEU A 164 5.47 13.57 -6.27
N SER A 165 6.19 13.91 -7.34
CA SER A 165 5.78 14.95 -8.31
C SER A 165 5.35 14.41 -9.68
N THR A 166 5.50 13.11 -9.92
CA THR A 166 5.32 12.49 -11.24
C THR A 166 4.18 11.49 -11.28
N ARG A 167 3.82 10.90 -10.14
CA ARG A 167 2.74 9.92 -10.02
C ARG A 167 1.74 10.34 -8.94
N PRO A 168 0.44 10.04 -9.13
CA PRO A 168 -0.51 10.13 -8.03
C PRO A 168 -0.18 9.09 -6.96
N LEU A 169 -0.38 9.46 -5.69
CA LEU A 169 -0.14 8.56 -4.55
C LEU A 169 -1.06 7.35 -4.61
N ALA A 170 -0.53 6.21 -4.19
CA ALA A 170 -1.32 5.06 -3.79
C ALA A 170 -2.04 5.38 -2.49
N SER A 171 -3.29 5.81 -2.59
CA SER A 171 -4.16 6.10 -1.44
C SER A 171 -5.56 5.58 -1.69
N TRP A 172 -6.33 5.39 -0.62
CA TRP A 172 -7.75 5.02 -0.72
C TRP A 172 -8.53 5.98 -1.64
N THR A 173 -8.41 7.28 -1.41
CA THR A 173 -9.10 8.33 -2.19
C THR A 173 -8.71 8.28 -3.67
N ASN A 174 -7.42 8.10 -3.99
CA ASN A 174 -6.98 8.00 -5.38
C ASN A 174 -7.36 6.67 -6.03
N LEU A 175 -7.44 5.58 -5.27
CA LEU A 175 -7.94 4.29 -5.74
C LEU A 175 -9.42 4.40 -6.15
N GLU A 176 -10.26 5.08 -5.36
CA GLU A 176 -11.63 5.41 -5.75
C GLU A 176 -11.67 6.27 -7.01
N GLY A 177 -10.86 7.34 -7.07
CA GLY A 177 -10.78 8.23 -8.22
C GLY A 177 -10.31 7.53 -9.50
N ALA A 178 -9.37 6.59 -9.39
CA ALA A 178 -8.86 5.79 -10.50
C ALA A 178 -9.94 4.86 -11.05
N VAL A 179 -10.66 4.18 -10.15
CA VAL A 179 -11.80 3.33 -10.50
C VAL A 179 -12.91 4.13 -11.19
N ASP A 180 -13.23 5.32 -10.67
CA ASP A 180 -14.19 6.24 -11.28
C ASP A 180 -13.72 6.75 -12.67
N GLY A 181 -12.42 6.97 -12.84
CA GLY A 181 -11.80 7.38 -14.11
C GLY A 181 -11.84 6.26 -15.16
N LEU A 182 -11.42 5.05 -14.79
CA LEU A 182 -11.39 3.87 -15.65
C LEU A 182 -12.80 3.50 -16.14
N ALA A 183 -13.81 3.59 -15.26
CA ALA A 183 -15.21 3.35 -15.64
C ALA A 183 -15.73 4.26 -16.76
N LYS A 184 -15.12 5.45 -16.96
CA LYS A 184 -15.49 6.40 -18.03
C LYS A 184 -14.83 6.07 -19.37
N VAL A 185 -13.68 5.39 -19.36
CA VAL A 185 -12.89 5.08 -20.57
C VAL A 185 -13.22 3.66 -21.08
N MET A 186 -13.59 2.76 -20.17
CA MET A 186 -13.95 1.37 -20.44
C MET A 186 -15.41 1.22 -20.89
N ASP A 187 -15.72 0.18 -21.68
CA ASP A 187 -17.04 -0.44 -21.68
C ASP A 187 -17.06 -1.47 -20.55
N THR A 188 -17.67 -1.14 -19.41
CA THR A 188 -17.65 -1.97 -18.20
C THR A 188 -18.32 -3.34 -18.36
N ARG A 189 -19.06 -3.57 -19.45
CA ARG A 189 -19.70 -4.86 -19.77
C ARG A 189 -18.80 -5.76 -20.63
N GLU A 190 -17.86 -5.16 -21.36
CA GLU A 190 -17.07 -5.81 -22.40
C GLU A 190 -15.57 -5.78 -22.15
N ASP A 191 -15.05 -4.78 -21.48
CA ASP A 191 -13.62 -4.65 -21.17
C ASP A 191 -13.34 -5.28 -19.80
N ILE A 192 -12.07 -5.64 -19.58
CA ILE A 192 -11.58 -6.33 -18.38
C ILE A 192 -10.78 -5.34 -17.56
N LEU A 193 -11.18 -5.13 -16.31
CA LEU A 193 -10.40 -4.37 -15.33
C LEU A 193 -9.41 -5.32 -14.65
N VAL A 194 -8.12 -5.01 -14.68
CA VAL A 194 -7.11 -5.68 -13.87
C VAL A 194 -6.70 -4.72 -12.76
N VAL A 195 -6.73 -5.17 -11.51
CA VAL A 195 -6.23 -4.41 -10.36
C VAL A 195 -5.07 -5.19 -9.78
N TYR A 196 -3.88 -4.61 -9.79
CA TYR A 196 -2.66 -5.20 -9.24
C TYR A 196 -2.24 -4.38 -8.03
N LEU A 197 -2.32 -4.97 -6.84
CA LEU A 197 -1.89 -4.35 -5.59
C LEU A 197 -0.63 -5.04 -5.11
N ALA A 198 0.42 -4.27 -4.83
CA ALA A 198 1.66 -4.73 -4.23
C ALA A 198 2.01 -3.85 -3.03
N THR A 199 2.08 -4.45 -1.84
CA THR A 199 2.41 -3.80 -0.57
C THR A 199 2.60 -4.86 0.52
N HIS A 200 2.94 -4.46 1.75
CA HIS A 200 2.89 -5.36 2.91
C HIS A 200 1.45 -5.66 3.34
N GLY A 201 1.28 -6.76 4.07
CA GLY A 201 -0.01 -7.16 4.61
C GLY A 201 0.07 -7.60 6.07
N GLY A 202 -0.95 -7.23 6.85
CA GLY A 202 -1.11 -7.62 8.25
C GLY A 202 -1.83 -8.95 8.41
N SER A 203 -1.65 -9.62 9.55
CA SER A 203 -2.37 -10.87 9.88
C SER A 203 -3.89 -10.68 10.04
N ASP A 204 -4.34 -9.43 10.17
CA ASP A 204 -5.74 -9.01 10.12
C ASP A 204 -6.26 -8.76 8.68
N HIS A 205 -5.42 -9.04 7.68
CA HIS A 205 -5.67 -8.84 6.25
C HIS A 205 -5.72 -7.37 5.82
N SER A 206 -5.25 -6.44 6.65
CA SER A 206 -4.98 -5.07 6.19
C SER A 206 -3.82 -5.07 5.18
N LEU A 207 -3.87 -4.16 4.22
CA LEU A 207 -2.80 -3.83 3.30
C LEU A 207 -2.22 -2.49 3.72
N LEU A 208 -0.89 -2.44 3.82
CA LEU A 208 -0.19 -1.22 4.18
C LEU A 208 -0.34 -0.18 3.06
N VAL A 209 -0.75 1.01 3.43
CA VAL A 209 -0.78 2.18 2.56
C VAL A 209 0.00 3.27 3.26
N ASP A 210 1.24 3.49 2.82
CA ASP A 210 2.18 4.36 3.52
C ASP A 210 2.98 5.25 2.56
N MET A 211 3.05 6.52 2.93
CA MET A 211 3.96 7.51 2.36
C MET A 211 4.26 8.54 3.46
N ASP A 212 4.87 8.06 4.55
CA ASP A 212 5.16 8.88 5.71
C ASP A 212 5.85 10.21 5.33
N PRO A 213 5.47 11.34 5.94
CA PRO A 213 4.52 11.50 7.05
C PRO A 213 3.08 11.82 6.60
N ILE A 214 2.68 11.51 5.36
CA ILE A 214 1.32 11.77 4.87
C ILE A 214 0.36 10.77 5.53
N PRO A 215 -0.71 11.23 6.23
CA PRO A 215 -1.63 10.33 6.93
C PRO A 215 -2.58 9.65 5.93
N LEU A 216 -2.20 8.48 5.42
CA LEU A 216 -2.98 7.69 4.47
C LEU A 216 -3.80 6.59 5.17
N ASP A 217 -5.01 6.36 4.66
CA ASP A 217 -5.88 5.29 5.13
C ASP A 217 -5.42 3.92 4.62
N GLN A 218 -5.35 2.95 5.52
CA GLN A 218 -5.05 1.56 5.21
C GLN A 218 -6.19 0.91 4.41
N LEU A 219 -5.88 -0.11 3.62
CA LEU A 219 -6.87 -0.81 2.79
C LEU A 219 -7.15 -2.21 3.36
N ASP A 220 -8.41 -2.62 3.39
CA ASP A 220 -8.82 -3.94 3.87
C ASP A 220 -9.73 -4.66 2.84
N PRO A 221 -10.10 -5.94 3.07
CA PRO A 221 -10.93 -6.70 2.13
C PRO A 221 -12.29 -6.07 1.85
N GLU A 222 -12.96 -5.54 2.88
CA GLU A 222 -14.24 -4.85 2.77
C GLU A 222 -14.12 -3.58 1.93
N GLY A 223 -13.11 -2.77 2.21
CA GLY A 223 -12.81 -1.51 1.55
C GLY A 223 -12.53 -1.68 0.07
N LEU A 224 -11.60 -2.59 -0.28
CA LEU A 224 -11.30 -2.85 -1.68
C LEU A 224 -12.53 -3.36 -2.44
N ALA A 225 -13.32 -4.25 -1.83
CA ALA A 225 -14.56 -4.73 -2.44
C ALA A 225 -15.58 -3.60 -2.63
N GLN A 226 -15.71 -2.70 -1.65
CA GLN A 226 -16.59 -1.54 -1.72
C GLN A 226 -16.16 -0.60 -2.86
N ILE A 227 -14.88 -0.26 -2.95
CA ILE A 227 -14.35 0.62 -4.00
C ILE A 227 -14.61 0.02 -5.39
N LEU A 228 -14.30 -1.27 -5.60
CA LEU A 228 -14.53 -1.93 -6.88
C LEU A 228 -16.01 -2.13 -7.23
N SER A 229 -16.91 -2.08 -6.24
CA SER A 229 -18.36 -2.19 -6.45
C SER A 229 -19.03 -0.87 -6.86
N ARG A 230 -18.32 0.27 -6.79
CA ARG A 230 -18.84 1.59 -7.17
C ARG A 230 -19.33 1.65 -8.61
N HIS A 231 -18.74 0.84 -9.49
CA HIS A 231 -19.15 0.68 -10.88
C HIS A 231 -19.33 -0.80 -11.23
N ALA A 232 -20.24 -1.08 -12.17
CA ALA A 232 -20.57 -2.43 -12.59
C ALA A 232 -19.55 -2.99 -13.61
N PHE A 233 -18.29 -3.16 -13.19
CA PHE A 233 -17.32 -3.93 -13.99
C PHE A 233 -17.75 -5.40 -14.01
N ARG A 234 -18.20 -5.86 -15.18
CA ARG A 234 -18.64 -7.24 -15.37
C ARG A 234 -17.47 -8.22 -15.31
N TRP A 235 -16.29 -7.79 -15.76
CA TRP A 235 -15.10 -8.62 -15.87
C TRP A 235 -13.95 -7.96 -15.12
N LYS A 236 -13.45 -8.62 -14.09
CA LYS A 236 -12.35 -8.11 -13.27
C LYS A 236 -11.35 -9.20 -12.91
N VAL A 237 -10.09 -8.82 -12.87
CA VAL A 237 -8.98 -9.60 -12.33
C VAL A 237 -8.41 -8.79 -11.19
N VAL A 238 -8.36 -9.34 -9.98
CA VAL A 238 -7.77 -8.67 -8.81
C VAL A 238 -6.62 -9.50 -8.29
N VAL A 239 -5.44 -8.90 -8.26
CA VAL A 239 -4.19 -9.52 -7.84
C VAL A 239 -3.73 -8.81 -6.58
N VAL A 240 -3.69 -9.53 -5.46
CA VAL A 240 -3.28 -9.01 -4.16
C VAL A 240 -1.94 -9.64 -3.78
N ASN A 241 -0.86 -8.88 -4.01
CA ASN A 241 0.50 -9.26 -3.69
C ASN A 241 0.91 -8.65 -2.34
N ALA A 242 0.67 -9.42 -1.27
CA ALA A 242 0.93 -9.05 0.12
C ALA A 242 0.88 -10.29 1.03
N CYS A 243 1.51 -10.20 2.21
CA CYS A 243 1.32 -11.18 3.28
C CYS A 243 -0.18 -11.33 3.62
N TYR A 244 -0.62 -12.54 3.97
CA TYR A 244 -2.00 -12.84 4.38
C TYR A 244 -3.09 -12.51 3.33
N SER A 245 -2.69 -12.23 2.09
CA SER A 245 -3.56 -11.76 1.00
C SER A 245 -4.72 -12.71 0.65
N GLY A 246 -4.62 -14.00 0.96
CA GLY A 246 -5.73 -14.95 0.84
C GLY A 246 -7.01 -14.52 1.60
N GLY A 247 -6.90 -13.63 2.58
CA GLY A 247 -8.02 -13.01 3.28
C GLY A 247 -8.95 -12.17 2.39
N PHE A 248 -8.47 -11.71 1.23
CA PHE A 248 -9.26 -10.92 0.28
C PHE A 248 -10.20 -11.75 -0.60
N ILE A 249 -9.92 -13.04 -0.78
CA ILE A 249 -10.67 -13.93 -1.69
C ILE A 249 -12.18 -13.91 -1.40
N PRO A 250 -12.67 -14.06 -0.15
CA PRO A 250 -14.10 -14.12 0.12
C PRO A 250 -14.88 -12.86 -0.28
N LYS A 251 -14.25 -11.68 -0.27
CA LYS A 251 -14.89 -10.40 -0.58
C LYS A 251 -14.80 -10.03 -2.06
N LEU A 252 -13.78 -10.53 -2.76
CA LEU A 252 -13.52 -10.17 -4.16
C LEU A 252 -13.98 -11.24 -5.17
N SER A 253 -14.24 -12.47 -4.70
CA SER A 253 -14.70 -13.56 -5.57
C SER A 253 -16.16 -13.39 -5.98
N GLY A 254 -16.49 -13.91 -7.15
CA GLY A 254 -17.85 -13.93 -7.68
C GLY A 254 -17.86 -14.10 -9.21
N PRO A 255 -19.04 -14.19 -9.83
CA PRO A 255 -19.15 -14.28 -11.29
C PRO A 255 -18.36 -13.18 -11.99
N GLY A 256 -17.68 -13.53 -13.08
CA GLY A 256 -16.85 -12.60 -13.85
C GLY A 256 -15.60 -12.05 -13.12
N SER A 257 -15.20 -12.65 -12.00
CA SER A 257 -14.03 -12.23 -11.23
C SER A 257 -12.96 -13.32 -11.20
N LEU A 258 -11.71 -12.94 -11.44
CA LEU A 258 -10.53 -13.76 -11.15
C LEU A 258 -9.76 -13.10 -10.00
N VAL A 259 -9.54 -13.81 -8.90
CA VAL A 259 -8.76 -13.30 -7.76
C VAL A 259 -7.49 -14.12 -7.60
N LEU A 260 -6.33 -13.48 -7.57
CA LEU A 260 -5.03 -14.10 -7.35
C LEU A 260 -4.41 -13.51 -6.08
N THR A 261 -3.86 -14.35 -5.22
CA THR A 261 -3.18 -13.89 -3.99
C THR A 261 -1.81 -14.53 -3.85
N SER A 262 -0.85 -13.73 -3.40
CA SER A 262 0.54 -14.18 -3.21
C SER A 262 0.73 -15.14 -2.03
N ALA A 263 -0.21 -15.15 -1.07
CA ALA A 263 -0.17 -16.04 0.07
C ALA A 263 -1.57 -16.52 0.48
N ARG A 264 -1.62 -17.60 1.25
CA ARG A 264 -2.80 -18.03 2.00
C ARG A 264 -3.13 -17.04 3.11
N LYS A 265 -4.39 -16.99 3.53
CA LYS A 265 -4.90 -16.02 4.51
C LYS A 265 -4.13 -15.97 5.84
N ASP A 266 -3.49 -17.06 6.25
CA ASP A 266 -2.74 -17.22 7.51
C ASP A 266 -1.25 -17.49 7.24
N ARG A 267 -0.73 -17.05 6.09
CA ARG A 267 0.66 -17.20 5.65
C ARG A 267 1.24 -15.86 5.21
N THR A 268 2.55 -15.69 5.38
CA THR A 268 3.32 -14.59 4.80
C THR A 268 3.66 -14.87 3.34
N SER A 269 3.97 -13.82 2.56
CA SER A 269 4.68 -13.90 1.28
C SER A 269 6.09 -13.34 1.45
N PHE A 270 6.93 -13.40 0.39
CA PHE A 270 8.38 -13.15 0.50
C PHE A 270 8.93 -12.26 -0.62
N GLY A 271 10.11 -11.68 -0.38
CA GLY A 271 10.86 -10.85 -1.34
C GLY A 271 10.48 -9.35 -1.32
N CYS A 272 9.93 -8.85 -0.22
CA CYS A 272 9.49 -7.45 -0.10
C CYS A 272 10.38 -6.56 0.80
N GLY A 273 11.63 -6.98 1.08
CA GLY A 273 12.53 -6.17 1.90
C GLY A 273 13.29 -5.10 1.11
N VAL A 274 13.93 -4.15 1.80
CA VAL A 274 14.68 -3.02 1.21
C VAL A 274 15.75 -3.42 0.17
N ASP A 275 16.35 -4.60 0.30
CA ASP A 275 17.36 -5.10 -0.66
C ASP A 275 16.73 -5.86 -1.86
N SER A 276 15.41 -5.95 -1.92
CA SER A 276 14.69 -6.72 -2.93
C SER A 276 14.19 -5.81 -4.05
N ASP A 277 14.60 -6.11 -5.28
CA ASP A 277 14.09 -5.39 -6.45
C ASP A 277 12.64 -5.79 -6.81
N ILE A 278 12.25 -7.02 -6.48
CA ILE A 278 10.93 -7.59 -6.77
C ILE A 278 10.55 -8.65 -5.73
N THR A 279 9.25 -8.81 -5.46
CA THR A 279 8.75 -9.92 -4.63
C THR A 279 8.83 -11.26 -5.34
N TYR A 280 8.75 -12.36 -4.58
CA TYR A 280 8.69 -13.71 -5.16
C TYR A 280 7.49 -13.86 -6.09
N PHE A 281 6.33 -13.35 -5.67
CA PHE A 281 5.13 -13.43 -6.48
C PHE A 281 5.20 -12.55 -7.73
N GLY A 282 5.72 -11.32 -7.60
CA GLY A 282 5.97 -10.42 -8.71
C GLY A 282 6.95 -11.03 -9.72
N ARG A 283 8.04 -11.66 -9.26
CA ARG A 283 8.96 -12.39 -10.14
C ARG A 283 8.25 -13.53 -10.88
N ALA A 284 7.63 -14.44 -10.13
CA ALA A 284 7.13 -15.68 -10.71
C ALA A 284 5.88 -15.49 -11.57
N TRP A 285 4.91 -14.67 -11.12
CA TRP A 285 3.66 -14.46 -11.87
C TRP A 285 3.78 -13.31 -12.87
N LEU A 286 4.14 -12.12 -12.39
CA LEU A 286 4.11 -10.90 -13.20
C LEU A 286 5.23 -10.88 -14.23
N VAL A 287 6.47 -11.26 -13.86
CA VAL A 287 7.58 -11.28 -14.81
C VAL A 287 7.63 -12.61 -15.57
N ASP A 288 7.96 -13.70 -14.92
CA ASP A 288 8.30 -14.95 -15.61
C ASP A 288 7.05 -15.58 -16.24
N GLY A 289 5.95 -15.64 -15.48
CA GLY A 289 4.66 -16.16 -15.90
C GLY A 289 4.07 -15.42 -17.10
N LEU A 290 3.86 -14.10 -16.99
CA LEU A 290 3.20 -13.32 -18.05
C LEU A 290 4.09 -13.07 -19.28
N ASN A 291 5.43 -13.19 -19.15
CA ASN A 291 6.29 -13.27 -20.32
C ASN A 291 6.16 -14.61 -21.04
N ALA A 292 6.07 -15.71 -20.29
CA ALA A 292 5.90 -17.05 -20.86
C ALA A 292 4.54 -17.24 -21.54
N THR A 293 3.45 -16.69 -20.99
CA THR A 293 2.09 -16.85 -21.52
C THR A 293 1.20 -15.65 -21.17
N PRO A 294 0.33 -15.16 -22.08
CA PRO A 294 -0.66 -14.13 -21.74
C PRO A 294 -1.87 -14.70 -20.99
N ASP A 295 -1.90 -16.01 -20.71
CA ASP A 295 -2.96 -16.65 -19.92
C ASP A 295 -2.68 -16.52 -18.43
N PHE A 296 -3.47 -15.68 -17.74
CA PHE A 296 -3.26 -15.37 -16.33
C PHE A 296 -3.37 -16.59 -15.41
N VAL A 297 -4.24 -17.56 -15.75
CA VAL A 297 -4.42 -18.79 -14.97
C VAL A 297 -3.26 -19.74 -15.19
N GLU A 298 -2.81 -19.88 -16.44
CA GLU A 298 -1.62 -20.68 -16.77
C GLU A 298 -0.35 -20.09 -16.13
N ALA A 299 -0.16 -18.77 -16.23
CA ALA A 299 0.93 -18.04 -15.59
C ALA A 299 0.93 -18.24 -14.07
N PHE A 300 -0.25 -18.23 -13.44
CA PHE A 300 -0.38 -18.49 -12.01
C PHE A 300 -0.01 -19.93 -11.62
N GLY A 301 -0.39 -20.92 -12.44
CA GLY A 301 0.02 -22.32 -12.22
C GLY A 301 1.54 -22.51 -12.26
N LYS A 302 2.21 -21.83 -13.20
CA LYS A 302 3.69 -21.80 -13.27
C LYS A 302 4.27 -21.12 -12.04
N ALA A 303 3.76 -19.94 -11.69
CA ALA A 303 4.22 -19.17 -10.55
C ALA A 303 4.15 -19.95 -9.23
N LYS A 304 3.05 -20.68 -8.98
CA LYS A 304 2.93 -21.54 -7.79
C LYS A 304 4.02 -22.60 -7.69
N THR A 305 4.37 -23.20 -8.81
CA THR A 305 5.40 -24.26 -8.85
C THR A 305 6.78 -23.68 -8.56
N GLU A 306 7.06 -22.51 -9.13
CA GLU A 306 8.32 -21.81 -8.97
C GLU A 306 8.52 -21.25 -7.56
N ILE A 307 7.51 -20.56 -7.02
CA ILE A 307 7.50 -20.06 -5.64
C ILE A 307 7.73 -21.20 -4.64
N ALA A 308 6.99 -22.31 -4.77
CA ALA A 308 7.14 -23.46 -3.87
C ALA A 308 8.56 -24.06 -3.93
N SER A 309 9.20 -24.02 -5.10
CA SER A 309 10.59 -24.48 -5.28
C SER A 309 11.59 -23.57 -4.56
N TRP A 310 11.43 -22.25 -4.69
CA TRP A 310 12.29 -21.27 -4.00
C TRP A 310 12.10 -21.33 -2.49
N GLU A 311 10.87 -21.36 -2.01
CA GLU A 311 10.56 -21.46 -0.58
C GLU A 311 11.11 -22.74 0.04
N ALA A 312 11.00 -23.88 -0.66
CA ALA A 312 11.59 -25.14 -0.20
C ALA A 312 13.13 -25.09 -0.16
N LYS A 313 13.75 -24.45 -1.16
CA LYS A 313 15.20 -24.26 -1.21
C LYS A 313 15.71 -23.39 -0.06
N ASP A 314 14.95 -22.35 0.28
CA ASP A 314 15.32 -21.37 1.29
C ASP A 314 14.77 -21.74 2.69
N ALA A 315 14.18 -22.93 2.83
CA ALA A 315 13.61 -23.47 4.06
C ALA A 315 12.56 -22.55 4.71
N LEU A 316 11.79 -21.85 3.88
CA LEU A 316 10.70 -20.97 4.30
C LEU A 316 9.41 -21.79 4.50
N GLU A 317 8.54 -21.29 5.39
CA GLU A 317 7.18 -21.81 5.45
C GLU A 317 6.43 -21.38 4.18
N ALA A 318 5.85 -22.36 3.47
CA ALA A 318 5.26 -22.11 2.17
C ALA A 318 4.12 -21.07 2.23
N SER A 319 4.18 -20.07 1.35
CA SER A 319 3.16 -19.01 1.26
C SER A 319 1.82 -19.54 0.75
N GLU A 320 1.84 -20.63 -0.05
CA GLU A 320 0.69 -21.26 -0.69
C GLU A 320 -0.20 -20.27 -1.47
N PRO A 321 0.30 -19.65 -2.56
CA PRO A 321 -0.48 -18.69 -3.36
C PRO A 321 -1.84 -19.29 -3.79
N GLN A 322 -2.89 -18.47 -3.76
CA GLN A 322 -4.27 -18.91 -3.99
C GLN A 322 -4.90 -18.23 -5.22
N ILE A 323 -5.85 -18.93 -5.85
CA ILE A 323 -6.60 -18.49 -7.02
C ILE A 323 -8.08 -18.79 -6.81
N ALA A 324 -8.94 -17.83 -7.13
CA ALA A 324 -10.39 -18.01 -7.21
C ALA A 324 -10.87 -17.60 -8.60
N VAL A 325 -11.49 -18.53 -9.31
CA VAL A 325 -11.98 -18.32 -10.68
C VAL A 325 -13.51 -18.31 -10.65
N GLY A 326 -14.10 -17.16 -10.94
CA GLY A 326 -15.54 -17.00 -11.03
C GLY A 326 -16.11 -17.33 -12.41
N ASP A 327 -17.39 -17.66 -12.46
CA ASP A 327 -18.06 -18.07 -13.70
C ASP A 327 -17.85 -17.06 -14.85
N GLY A 328 -17.41 -17.57 -16.01
CA GLY A 328 -17.27 -16.84 -17.27
C GLY A 328 -16.00 -15.99 -17.44
N ILE A 329 -15.20 -15.72 -16.38
CA ILE A 329 -14.02 -14.86 -16.52
C ILE A 329 -12.95 -15.47 -17.42
N GLU A 330 -12.76 -16.80 -17.36
CA GLU A 330 -11.78 -17.49 -18.21
C GLU A 330 -12.14 -17.40 -19.70
N ASP A 331 -13.41 -17.58 -20.05
CA ASP A 331 -13.90 -17.43 -21.42
C ASP A 331 -13.68 -16.00 -21.92
N LYS A 332 -13.91 -15.01 -21.06
CA LYS A 332 -13.71 -13.61 -21.40
C LYS A 332 -12.23 -13.29 -21.63
N LEU A 333 -11.35 -13.77 -20.74
CA LEU A 333 -9.91 -13.64 -20.90
C LEU A 333 -9.41 -14.37 -22.15
N ALA A 334 -9.95 -15.55 -22.46
CA ALA A 334 -9.65 -16.27 -23.70
C ALA A 334 -10.10 -15.49 -24.95
N ALA A 335 -11.27 -14.84 -24.90
CA ALA A 335 -11.74 -13.97 -25.98
C ALA A 335 -10.82 -12.75 -26.19
N TRP A 336 -10.35 -12.12 -25.11
CA TRP A 336 -9.33 -11.08 -25.19
C TRP A 336 -8.04 -11.62 -25.82
N ARG A 337 -7.51 -12.74 -25.34
CA ARG A 337 -6.28 -13.38 -25.85
C ARG A 337 -6.36 -13.71 -27.34
N LYS A 338 -7.52 -14.14 -27.87
CA LYS A 338 -7.71 -14.37 -29.31
C LYS A 338 -7.47 -13.12 -30.17
N SER A 339 -7.70 -11.94 -29.61
CA SER A 339 -7.47 -10.65 -30.26
C SER A 339 -6.11 -10.02 -29.96
N LEU A 340 -5.36 -10.60 -29.01
CA LEU A 340 -4.08 -10.10 -28.55
C LEU A 340 -2.98 -10.46 -29.55
N LYS A 341 -2.24 -9.44 -30.00
CA LYS A 341 -0.97 -9.60 -30.71
C LYS A 341 0.14 -9.32 -29.71
N ALA A 342 0.52 -10.34 -28.96
CA ALA A 342 1.44 -10.16 -27.85
C ALA A 342 2.83 -9.76 -28.37
N GLY A 343 3.41 -8.71 -27.78
CA GLY A 343 4.77 -8.23 -28.09
C GLY A 343 5.86 -9.20 -27.61
N PRO A 344 7.15 -8.90 -27.80
CA PRO A 344 8.23 -9.70 -27.23
C PRO A 344 8.17 -9.72 -25.69
N ALA A 345 8.87 -10.68 -25.07
CA ALA A 345 9.06 -10.68 -23.63
C ALA A 345 9.71 -9.37 -23.16
N VAL A 346 9.25 -8.85 -22.03
CA VAL A 346 9.68 -7.59 -21.44
C VAL A 346 10.61 -7.92 -20.27
N PRO A 347 11.91 -7.66 -20.36
CA PRO A 347 12.82 -7.89 -19.25
C PRO A 347 12.42 -7.00 -18.08
N PHE A 348 12.54 -7.53 -16.86
CA PHE A 348 12.39 -6.75 -15.65
C PHE A 348 13.66 -5.94 -15.41
N GLU A 349 13.48 -4.63 -15.26
CA GLU A 349 14.50 -3.70 -14.79
C GLU A 349 13.84 -2.91 -13.64
N PRO A 350 14.49 -2.78 -12.47
CA PRO A 350 14.02 -1.91 -11.41
C PRO A 350 13.82 -0.48 -11.93
N ALA A 351 12.87 0.25 -11.34
CA ALA A 351 12.69 1.66 -11.62
C ALA A 351 13.99 2.42 -11.29
N LYS A 352 14.31 3.45 -12.08
CA LYS A 352 15.55 4.23 -11.92
C LYS A 352 15.31 5.55 -11.22
#